data_AF-F3GDL0-F1
#
_entry.id   AF-F3GDL0-F1
#
_cell.length_a   1.000
_cell.length_b   1.000
_cell.length_c   1.000
_cell.angle_alpha   90.00
_cell.angle_beta   90.00
_cell.angle_gamma   90.00
#
_symmetry.space_group_name_H-M   'P 1'
#
loop_
_entity.id
_entity.type
_entity.pdbx_description
1 polymer ?
#
loop_
_entity_poly.entity_id
_entity_poly.type
_entity_poly.pdbx_seq_one_letter_code
_entity_poly.pdbx_strand_id
1 'polypeptide(L)' 'EALADNSAHVLVKLDAGGTPLLARITRYSSDQLNLHRGQSLWAQIKAVAVLA' A
#
# COMPACT_ATOMS: atom_id res chain seq x y z
N GLU A 1 13.77 -14.28 -21.84
CA GLU A 1 13.76 -13.71 -20.47
C GLU A 1 12.78 -12.54 -20.46
N ALA A 2 11.84 -12.36 -19.52
CA ALA A 2 11.82 -12.75 -18.12
C ALA A 2 10.49 -13.46 -17.75
N LEU A 3 10.62 -14.69 -17.26
CA LEU A 3 9.61 -15.35 -16.44
C LEU A 3 9.96 -14.99 -14.99
N ALA A 4 8.99 -14.49 -14.21
CA ALA A 4 9.03 -14.24 -12.76
C ALA A 4 9.34 -12.81 -12.25
N ASP A 5 8.53 -11.81 -12.62
CA ASP A 5 8.39 -10.62 -11.77
C ASP A 5 6.94 -10.17 -11.53
N ASN A 6 5.99 -11.10 -11.62
CA ASN A 6 4.58 -10.82 -11.38
C ASN A 6 4.31 -10.87 -9.86
N SER A 7 4.92 -9.99 -9.07
CA SER A 7 5.06 -10.08 -7.61
C SER A 7 3.78 -10.01 -6.73
N ALA A 8 2.57 -10.42 -7.17
CA ALA A 8 1.20 -10.31 -6.60
C ALA A 8 0.76 -9.04 -5.81
N HIS A 9 1.70 -8.27 -5.31
CA HIS A 9 1.60 -7.20 -4.34
C HIS A 9 2.42 -6.02 -4.83
N VAL A 10 2.06 -4.86 -4.31
CA VAL A 10 2.80 -3.61 -4.46
C VAL A 10 3.03 -3.02 -3.08
N LEU A 11 4.09 -2.21 -2.96
CA LEU A 11 4.34 -1.42 -1.77
C LEU A 11 3.81 -0.01 -2.00
N VAL A 12 2.93 0.44 -1.12
CA VAL A 12 2.37 1.79 -1.11
C VAL A 12 3.00 2.54 0.07
N LYS A 13 3.42 3.77 -0.19
CA LYS A 13 3.83 4.72 0.84
C LYS A 13 2.76 5.81 0.95
N LEU A 14 2.19 5.95 2.14
CA LEU A 14 1.30 7.05 2.49
C LEU A 14 2.05 8.02 3.41
N ASP A 15 1.89 9.32 3.19
CA ASP A 15 2.35 10.33 4.13
C ASP A 15 1.21 10.69 5.09
N ALA A 16 1.42 10.47 6.39
CA ALA A 16 0.49 10.80 7.45
C ALA A 16 1.07 11.94 8.30
N GLY A 17 0.98 13.17 7.79
CA GLY A 17 1.47 14.36 8.49
C GLY A 17 2.98 14.38 8.72
N GLY A 18 3.77 13.97 7.72
CA GLY A 18 5.23 13.85 7.81
C GLY A 18 5.71 12.48 8.28
N THR A 19 4.81 11.61 8.74
CA THR A 19 5.14 10.23 9.14
C THR A 19 4.83 9.26 7.99
N PRO A 20 5.83 8.59 7.40
CA PRO A 20 5.58 7.63 6.33
C PRO A 20 4.97 6.32 6.86
N LEU A 21 3.84 5.91 6.30
CA LEU A 21 3.22 4.60 6.50
C LEU A 21 3.46 3.73 5.26
N LEU A 22 3.99 2.53 5.46
CA LEU A 22 4.18 1.54 4.38
C LEU A 22 3.13 0.45 4.48
N ALA A 23 2.47 0.17 3.37
CA ALA A 23 1.51 -0.92 3.25
C ALA A 23 1.85 -1.78 2.04
N ARG A 24 1.91 -3.10 2.23
CA ARG A 24 1.97 -4.05 1.13
C ARG A 24 0.55 -4.52 0.84
N ILE A 25 0.04 -4.19 -0.34
CA ILE A 25 -1.31 -4.55 -0.78
C ILE A 25 -1.22 -5.39 -2.06
N THR A 26 -2.32 -6.05 -2.46
CA THR A 26 -2.35 -6.77 -3.74
C THR A 26 -2.38 -5.78 -4.91
N ARG A 27 -1.85 -6.18 -6.09
CA ARG A 27 -2.00 -5.38 -7.32
C ARG A 27 -3.47 -5.13 -7.66
N TYR A 28 -4.31 -6.16 -7.53
CA TYR A 28 -5.74 -6.05 -7.75
C TYR A 28 -6.38 -4.93 -6.92
N SER A 29 -6.06 -4.82 -5.63
CA SER A 29 -6.55 -3.72 -4.78
C SER A 29 -6.01 -2.36 -5.20
N SER A 30 -4.74 -2.28 -5.61
CA SER A 30 -4.13 -1.04 -6.12
C SER A 30 -4.85 -0.54 -7.37
N ASP A 31 -5.13 -1.44 -8.30
CA ASP A 31 -5.79 -1.14 -9.57
C ASP A 31 -7.26 -0.75 -9.34
N GLN A 32 -7.98 -1.51 -8.50
CA GLN A 32 -9.37 -1.22 -8.12
C GLN A 32 -9.54 0.13 -7.42
N LEU A 33 -8.60 0.51 -6.56
CA LEU A 33 -8.60 1.82 -5.90
C LEU A 33 -8.03 2.94 -6.79
N ASN A 34 -7.56 2.59 -8.00
CA ASN A 34 -6.89 3.47 -8.95
C ASN A 34 -5.78 4.30 -8.28
N LEU A 35 -4.92 3.63 -7.51
CA LEU A 35 -3.93 4.32 -6.69
C LEU A 35 -2.93 5.10 -7.53
N HIS A 36 -2.78 6.39 -7.22
CA HIS A 36 -1.76 7.24 -7.85
C HIS A 36 -1.09 8.18 -6.83
N ARG A 37 0.08 8.69 -7.19
CA ARG A 37 0.82 9.62 -6.33
C ARG A 37 0.02 10.90 -6.09
N GLY A 38 0.11 11.44 -4.87
CA GLY A 38 -0.61 12.65 -4.47
C GLY A 38 -2.10 12.45 -4.16
N GLN A 39 -2.63 11.23 -4.31
CA GLN A 39 -4.01 10.92 -3.94
C GLN A 39 -4.21 11.00 -2.42
N SER A 40 -5.25 11.69 -1.98
CA SER A 40 -5.69 11.66 -0.59
C SER A 40 -6.37 10.32 -0.30
N LEU A 41 -5.90 9.63 0.73
CA LEU A 41 -6.34 8.28 1.09
C LEU A 41 -6.53 8.17 2.60
N TRP A 42 -7.36 7.22 3.02
CA TRP A 42 -7.48 6.80 4.41
C TRP A 42 -6.64 5.55 4.64
N ALA A 43 -5.79 5.56 5.67
CA ALA A 43 -5.13 4.36 6.17
C ALA A 43 -5.97 3.76 7.31
N GLN A 44 -6.63 2.63 7.05
CA GLN A 44 -7.29 1.86 8.10
C GLN A 44 -6.32 0.82 8.66
N ILE A 45 -6.02 0.92 9.95
CA ILE A 45 -5.07 0.03 10.65
C ILE A 45 -5.86 -0.92 11.55
N LYS A 46 -5.57 -2.22 11.46
CA LYS A 46 -6.16 -3.22 12.34
C LYS A 46 -5.51 -3.13 13.72
N ALA A 47 -6.23 -2.64 14.72
CA ALA A 47 -5.70 -2.35 16.06
C ALA A 47 -4.95 -3.53 16.71
N VAL A 48 -5.44 -4.77 16.55
CA VAL A 48 -4.79 -5.97 17.12
C VAL A 48 -3.41 -6.29 16.54
N ALA A 49 -3.00 -5.64 15.46
CA ALA A 49 -1.68 -5.81 14.84
C ALA A 49 -0.68 -4.70 15.23
N VAL A 50 -1.08 -3.73 16.06
CA VAL A 50 -0.20 -2.67 16.55
C VAL A 50 0.63 -3.20 17.73
N LEU A 51 1.94 -3.06 17.64
CA LEU A 51 2.89 -3.46 18.68
C LEU A 51 3.25 -2.24 19.55
N ALA A 52 3.59 -2.51 20.81
CA ALA A 52 4.06 -1.52 21.79
C ALA A 52 5.58 -1.53 21.92
#